data_AF-A0A538GG49-F1
#
_entry.id   AF-A0A538GG49-F1
#
_cell.length_a   1.000
_cell.length_b   1.000
_cell.length_c   1.000
_cell.angle_alpha   90.00
_cell.angle_beta   90.00
_cell.angle_gamma   90.00
#
_symmetry.space_group_name_H-M   'P 1'
#
loop_
_entity.id
_entity.type
_entity.pdbx_description
1 polymer ?
#
loop_
_entity_poly.entity_id
_entity_poly.type
_entity_poly.pdbx_seq_one_letter_code
_entity_poly.pdbx_strand_id
1 'polypeptide(L)'
;MGAGEARATFAALSKALTAVQTPIGAGWILARDEPELREPPGPPAAARLLPSGDAYFLHWEAGRELLVPDVTQRAELWTSRVWPGAVLVAGEIVGTWRRAQAYLSVHPWRRLTRAERDAVEAEARSLPLPVEGQISVQWSG
;
A
#
# COMPACT_ATOMS: atom_id res chain seq x y z
N MET A 1 -15.15 3.71 21.88
CA MET A 1 -14.45 4.86 22.50
C MET A 1 -15.14 6.13 22.08
N GLY A 2 -15.50 6.99 23.04
CA GLY A 2 -15.97 8.34 22.72
C GLY A 2 -14.80 9.28 22.41
N ALA A 3 -15.05 10.38 21.70
CA ALA A 3 -13.99 11.34 21.34
C ALA A 3 -13.27 11.94 22.56
N GLY A 4 -13.95 12.07 23.71
CA GLY A 4 -13.33 12.54 24.96
C GLY A 4 -12.33 11.55 25.56
N GLU A 5 -12.64 10.26 25.51
CA GLU A 5 -11.78 9.17 25.99
C GLU A 5 -10.50 9.08 25.14
N ALA A 6 -10.64 9.16 23.81
CA ALA A 6 -9.49 9.18 22.91
C ALA A 6 -8.52 10.35 23.20
N ARG A 7 -9.06 11.55 23.45
CA ARG A 7 -8.24 12.72 23.79
C ARG A 7 -7.48 12.54 25.11
N ALA A 8 -8.14 12.00 26.14
CA ALA A 8 -7.49 11.75 27.43
C ALA A 8 -6.33 10.75 27.29
N THR A 9 -6.51 9.68 26.50
CA THR A 9 -5.46 8.71 26.20
C THR A 9 -4.27 9.34 25.48
N PHE A 10 -4.50 10.14 24.44
CA PHE A 10 -3.41 10.84 23.73
C PHE A 10 -2.66 11.83 24.63
N ALA A 11 -3.38 12.55 25.50
CA ALA A 11 -2.74 13.45 26.47
C ALA A 11 -1.84 12.68 27.46
N ALA A 12 -2.29 11.51 27.93
CA ALA A 12 -1.48 10.63 28.79
C ALA A 12 -0.22 10.11 28.08
N LEU A 13 -0.30 9.89 26.76
CA LEU A 13 0.83 9.45 25.91
C LEU A 13 1.74 10.59 25.43
N SER A 14 1.49 11.84 25.81
CA SER A 14 2.19 13.03 25.26
C SER A 14 3.72 12.95 25.29
N LYS A 15 4.32 12.31 26.30
CA LYS A 15 5.79 12.13 26.38
C LYS A 15 6.34 11.05 25.44
N ALA A 16 5.49 10.17 24.94
CA ALA A 16 5.84 9.06 24.05
C ALA A 16 5.49 9.33 22.58
N LEU A 17 4.95 10.52 22.27
CA LEU A 17 4.53 10.90 20.93
C LEU A 17 5.31 12.14 20.46
N THR A 18 5.73 12.13 19.19
CA THR A 18 6.28 13.29 18.50
C THR A 18 5.26 13.78 17.46
N ALA A 19 4.95 15.07 17.47
CA ALA A 19 4.08 15.68 16.45
C ALA A 19 4.83 15.77 15.11
N VAL A 20 4.16 15.43 14.02
CA VAL A 20 4.71 15.48 12.66
C VAL A 20 3.73 16.14 11.70
N GLN A 21 4.25 16.65 10.58
CA GLN A 21 3.43 17.09 9.45
C GLN A 21 3.48 16.03 8.36
N THR A 22 2.31 15.72 7.80
CA THR A 22 2.15 14.78 6.69
C THR A 22 1.45 15.50 5.53
N PRO A 23 1.47 14.95 4.31
CA PRO A 23 0.71 15.50 3.19
C PRO A 23 -0.79 15.67 3.45
N ILE A 24 -1.36 14.89 4.40
CA ILE A 24 -2.78 14.94 4.76
C ILE A 24 -3.05 15.75 6.05
N GLY A 25 -2.02 16.41 6.59
CA GLY A 25 -2.11 17.26 7.78
C GLY A 25 -1.28 16.76 8.97
N ALA A 26 -1.55 17.34 10.14
CA ALA A 26 -0.83 17.04 11.37
C ALA A 26 -1.09 15.61 11.85
N GLY A 27 -0.04 14.94 12.31
CA GLY A 27 -0.09 13.59 12.84
C GLY A 27 0.87 13.38 14.01
N TRP A 28 0.94 12.14 14.48
CA TRP A 28 1.83 11.73 15.55
C TRP A 28 2.57 10.46 15.15
N ILE A 29 3.85 10.41 15.50
CA ILE A 29 4.65 9.18 15.52
C ILE A 29 5.01 8.85 16.96
N LEU A 30 5.52 7.65 17.19
CA LEU A 30 6.15 7.32 18.47
C LEU A 30 7.49 8.05 18.58
N ALA A 31 7.72 8.73 19.70
CA ALA A 31 8.92 9.53 19.90
C ALA A 31 10.21 8.69 19.80
N ARG A 32 10.15 7.41 20.19
CA ARG A 32 11.28 6.48 20.09
C ARG A 32 11.64 6.08 18.65
N ASP A 33 10.70 6.18 17.71
CA ASP A 33 10.88 5.77 16.32
C ASP A 33 11.31 6.97 15.45
N GLU A 34 11.30 8.20 15.99
CA GLU A 34 11.70 9.42 15.27
C GLU A 34 13.13 9.35 14.71
N PRO A 35 14.16 8.86 15.44
CA PRO A 35 15.50 8.77 14.88
C PRO A 35 15.56 7.86 13.64
N GLU A 36 14.89 6.71 13.69
CA GLU A 36 14.85 5.76 12.57
C GLU A 36 14.15 6.35 11.35
N LEU A 37 13.04 7.06 11.55
CA LEU A 37 12.32 7.73 10.46
C LEU A 37 13.08 8.90 9.83
N ARG A 38 14.11 9.44 10.50
CA ARG A 38 14.98 10.50 9.94
C ARG A 38 16.14 9.94 9.12
N GLU A 39 16.48 8.67 9.30
CA GLU A 39 17.49 8.03 8.47
C GLU A 39 17.00 7.94 7.02
N PRO A 40 17.89 8.06 6.03
CA PRO A 40 17.53 7.82 4.64
C PRO A 40 16.92 6.42 4.48
N PRO A 41 15.77 6.26 3.81
CA PRO A 41 15.19 4.95 3.62
C PRO A 41 16.14 4.07 2.79
N GLY A 42 16.22 2.79 3.15
CA GLY A 42 16.88 1.79 2.33
C GLY A 42 16.21 1.66 0.95
N PRO A 43 16.86 0.98 -0.01
CA PRO A 43 16.29 0.79 -1.33
C PRO A 43 14.96 0.01 -1.23
N PRO A 44 13.87 0.49 -1.83
CA PRO A 44 12.60 -0.21 -1.80
C PRO A 44 12.69 -1.50 -2.62
N ALA A 45 11.80 -2.46 -2.33
CA ALA A 45 11.60 -3.60 -3.20
C ALA A 45 11.21 -3.14 -4.61
N ALA A 46 11.75 -3.80 -5.64
CA ALA A 46 11.47 -3.44 -7.03
C ALA A 46 9.97 -3.54 -7.37
N ALA A 47 9.30 -4.59 -6.89
CA ALA A 47 7.85 -4.74 -6.96
C ALA A 47 7.31 -5.59 -5.81
N ARG A 48 6.04 -5.38 -5.43
CA ARG A 48 5.24 -6.28 -4.58
C ARG A 48 3.81 -6.38 -5.08
N LEU A 49 3.24 -7.58 -5.04
CA LEU A 49 1.82 -7.82 -5.32
C LEU A 49 1.10 -8.12 -4.02
N LEU A 50 0.55 -7.06 -3.41
CA LEU A 50 -0.06 -7.12 -2.09
C LEU A 50 -1.51 -7.62 -2.21
N PRO A 51 -1.93 -8.66 -1.46
CA PRO A 51 -3.31 -9.13 -1.49
C PRO A 51 -4.28 -8.08 -0.92
N SER A 52 -5.58 -8.22 -1.20
CA SER A 52 -6.63 -7.26 -0.78
C SER A 52 -6.70 -6.96 0.72
N GLY A 53 -6.21 -7.86 1.57
CA GLY A 53 -6.18 -7.75 3.03
C GLY A 53 -4.80 -7.41 3.60
N ASP A 54 -3.85 -6.95 2.78
CA ASP A 54 -2.51 -6.65 3.25
C ASP A 54 -2.49 -5.42 4.17
N ALA A 55 -1.91 -5.57 5.35
CA ALA A 55 -1.85 -4.52 6.38
C ALA A 55 -1.19 -3.22 5.89
N TYR A 56 -0.34 -3.30 4.86
CA TYR A 56 0.31 -2.14 4.25
C TYR A 56 -0.69 -1.09 3.74
N PHE A 57 -1.85 -1.51 3.21
CA PHE A 57 -2.84 -0.58 2.65
C PHE A 57 -4.26 -0.74 3.24
N LEU A 58 -4.41 -1.52 4.32
CA LEU A 58 -5.62 -1.57 5.14
C LEU A 58 -5.78 -0.30 6.02
N HIS A 59 -5.84 0.86 5.38
CA HIS A 59 -6.09 2.15 6.03
C HIS A 59 -7.57 2.56 5.96
N TRP A 60 -7.97 3.41 6.92
CA TRP A 60 -9.31 4.01 6.97
C TRP A 60 -9.28 5.50 6.66
N GLU A 61 -10.39 5.96 6.09
CA GLU A 61 -10.68 7.38 5.85
C GLU A 61 -9.52 8.13 5.18
N ALA A 62 -9.15 9.30 5.70
CA ALA A 62 -8.10 10.16 5.19
C ALA A 62 -6.73 9.48 5.14
N GLY A 63 -6.49 8.42 5.94
CA GLY A 63 -5.23 7.68 5.92
C GLY A 63 -4.93 7.03 4.57
N ARG A 64 -5.94 6.77 3.74
CA ARG A 64 -5.76 6.25 2.38
C ARG A 64 -5.11 7.25 1.42
N GLU A 65 -5.30 8.54 1.67
CA GLU A 65 -4.77 9.62 0.85
C GLU A 65 -3.25 9.73 0.95
N LEU A 66 -2.66 9.22 2.03
CA LEU A 66 -1.20 9.11 2.17
C LEU A 66 -0.57 8.13 1.17
N LEU A 67 -1.28 7.04 0.84
CA LEU A 67 -0.76 5.98 -0.03
C LEU A 67 -1.16 6.18 -1.49
N VAL A 68 -2.36 6.72 -1.72
CA VAL A 68 -2.89 6.95 -3.06
C VAL A 68 -3.56 8.32 -3.06
N PRO A 69 -2.84 9.39 -3.45
CA PRO A 69 -3.35 10.76 -3.42
C PRO A 69 -4.49 11.05 -4.43
N ASP A 70 -4.59 10.29 -5.51
CA ASP A 70 -5.64 10.44 -6.51
C ASP A 70 -6.95 9.73 -6.10
N VAL A 71 -8.06 10.47 -6.08
CA VAL A 71 -9.36 9.97 -5.61
C VAL A 71 -9.96 8.86 -6.49
N THR A 72 -9.70 8.90 -7.80
CA THR A 72 -10.20 7.89 -8.75
C THR A 72 -9.46 6.58 -8.55
N GLN A 73 -8.14 6.65 -8.41
CA GLN A 73 -7.29 5.50 -8.08
C GLN A 73 -7.64 4.89 -6.72
N ARG A 74 -7.95 5.73 -5.72
CA ARG A 74 -8.48 5.25 -4.42
C ARG A 74 -9.77 4.46 -4.60
N ALA A 75 -10.71 4.93 -5.42
CA ALA A 75 -11.98 4.26 -5.64
C ALA A 75 -11.81 2.88 -6.32
N GLU A 76 -10.78 2.72 -7.15
CA GLU A 76 -10.44 1.42 -7.77
C GLU A 76 -9.83 0.43 -6.79
N LEU A 77 -8.98 0.89 -5.87
CA LEU A 77 -8.32 0.02 -4.89
C LEU A 77 -9.23 -0.32 -3.69
N TRP A 78 -9.94 0.66 -3.13
CA TRP A 78 -10.83 0.47 -1.98
C TRP A 78 -12.31 0.44 -2.38
N THR A 79 -12.69 -0.61 -3.11
CA THR A 79 -14.06 -0.78 -3.61
C THR A 79 -15.08 -1.09 -2.50
N SER A 80 -16.38 -1.07 -2.81
CA SER A 80 -17.43 -1.32 -1.81
C SER A 80 -17.64 -2.79 -1.43
N ARG A 81 -17.05 -3.76 -2.16
CA ARG A 81 -17.28 -5.20 -1.93
C ARG A 81 -16.00 -6.01 -1.89
N VAL A 82 -15.37 -6.19 -3.05
CA VAL A 82 -14.20 -7.07 -3.22
C VAL A 82 -13.04 -6.22 -3.69
N TRP A 83 -12.18 -5.87 -2.74
CA TRP A 83 -10.98 -5.12 -3.03
C TRP A 83 -10.07 -5.96 -3.92
N PRO A 84 -9.52 -5.39 -5.01
CA PRO A 84 -8.38 -6.00 -5.67
C PRO A 84 -7.16 -5.98 -4.74
N GLY A 85 -6.07 -6.62 -5.16
CA GLY A 85 -4.78 -6.40 -4.55
C GLY A 85 -4.13 -5.12 -5.05
N ALA A 86 -3.14 -4.61 -4.32
CA ALA A 86 -2.34 -3.45 -4.70
C ALA A 86 -1.05 -3.87 -5.41
N VAL A 87 -0.65 -3.12 -6.44
CA VAL A 87 0.64 -3.28 -7.11
C VAL A 87 1.57 -2.20 -6.59
N LEU A 88 2.62 -2.62 -5.88
CA LEU A 88 3.66 -1.74 -5.38
C LEU A 88 4.86 -1.79 -6.32
N VAL A 89 5.41 -0.65 -6.72
CA VAL A 89 6.66 -0.54 -7.48
C VAL A 89 7.52 0.53 -6.83
N ALA A 90 8.73 0.16 -6.42
CA ALA A 90 9.67 1.05 -5.73
C ALA A 90 9.05 1.81 -4.54
N GLY A 91 8.16 1.16 -3.78
CA GLY A 91 7.50 1.74 -2.60
C GLY A 91 6.15 2.41 -2.88
N GLU A 92 5.81 2.67 -4.14
CA GLU A 92 4.59 3.39 -4.51
C GLU A 92 3.49 2.44 -5.00
N ILE A 93 2.23 2.70 -4.62
CA ILE A 93 1.10 1.97 -5.19
C ILE A 93 0.82 2.53 -6.58
N VAL A 94 1.01 1.71 -7.61
CA VAL A 94 0.93 2.13 -9.02
C VAL A 94 -0.25 1.50 -9.77
N GLY A 95 -1.08 0.73 -9.10
CA GLY A 95 -2.19 0.05 -9.73
C GLY A 95 -2.83 -1.02 -8.87
N THR A 96 -3.72 -1.77 -9.49
CA THR A 96 -4.42 -2.89 -8.87
C THR A 96 -4.11 -4.20 -9.59
N TRP A 97 -4.28 -5.31 -8.89
CA TRP A 97 -4.24 -6.63 -9.51
C TRP A 97 -5.37 -7.52 -9.03
N ARG A 98 -5.77 -8.45 -9.89
CA ARG A 98 -6.75 -9.50 -9.60
C ARG A 98 -6.22 -10.83 -10.09
N ARG A 99 -6.77 -11.91 -9.54
CA ARG A 99 -6.44 -13.27 -9.97
C ARG A 99 -7.69 -14.07 -10.28
N ALA A 100 -7.59 -14.87 -11.33
CA ALA A 100 -8.48 -15.97 -11.61
C ALA A 100 -7.63 -17.19 -12.01
N GLN A 101 -7.61 -18.23 -11.18
CA GLN A 101 -6.75 -19.40 -11.38
C GLN A 101 -5.27 -19.01 -11.55
N ALA A 102 -4.62 -19.41 -12.65
CA ALA A 102 -3.25 -19.07 -13.00
C ALA A 102 -3.10 -17.71 -13.71
N TYR A 103 -4.20 -17.00 -13.98
CA TYR A 103 -4.18 -15.70 -14.65
C TYR A 103 -4.18 -14.58 -13.61
N LEU A 104 -3.19 -13.71 -13.71
CA LEU A 104 -3.02 -12.54 -12.86
C LEU A 104 -3.16 -11.29 -13.73
N SER A 105 -4.27 -10.59 -13.59
CA SER A 105 -4.54 -9.35 -14.32
C SER A 105 -3.97 -8.17 -13.52
N VAL A 106 -3.14 -7.36 -14.16
CA VAL A 106 -2.55 -6.14 -13.60
C VAL A 106 -3.09 -4.92 -14.34
N HIS A 107 -3.66 -3.98 -13.59
CA HIS A 107 -4.13 -2.70 -14.08
C HIS A 107 -3.31 -1.55 -13.50
N PRO A 108 -2.28 -1.05 -14.22
CA PRO A 108 -1.48 0.07 -13.76
C PRO A 108 -2.16 1.41 -14.08
N TRP A 109 -2.06 2.37 -13.16
CA TRP A 109 -2.60 3.73 -13.33
C TRP A 109 -1.70 4.67 -14.14
N ARG A 110 -0.47 4.21 -14.41
CA ARG A 110 0.49 4.89 -15.29
C ARG A 110 1.18 3.90 -16.19
N ARG A 111 1.87 4.42 -17.21
CA ARG A 111 2.77 3.60 -18.01
C ARG A 111 3.94 3.14 -17.14
N LEU A 112 4.10 1.82 -17.02
CA LEU A 112 5.28 1.21 -16.41
C LEU A 112 6.39 1.03 -17.46
N THR A 113 7.63 1.24 -17.05
CA THR A 113 8.82 0.90 -17.84
C THR A 113 8.93 -0.61 -18.02
N ARG A 114 9.78 -1.06 -18.94
CA ARG A 114 10.03 -2.49 -19.15
C ARG A 114 10.59 -3.15 -17.89
N ALA A 115 11.55 -2.52 -17.22
CA ALA A 115 12.14 -3.05 -15.99
C ALA A 115 11.12 -3.19 -14.85
N GLU A 116 10.19 -2.22 -14.72
CA GLU A 116 9.10 -2.30 -13.73
C GLU A 116 8.14 -3.45 -14.04
N ARG A 117 7.79 -3.64 -15.33
CA ARG A 117 6.96 -4.79 -15.75
C ARG A 117 7.66 -6.12 -15.46
N ASP A 118 8.94 -6.23 -15.79
CA ASP A 118 9.74 -7.44 -15.54
C ASP A 118 9.79 -7.74 -14.03
N ALA A 119 9.92 -6.72 -13.17
CA ALA A 119 9.90 -6.87 -11.72
C ALA A 119 8.53 -7.35 -11.20
N VAL A 120 7.42 -6.79 -11.70
CA VAL A 120 6.07 -7.23 -11.34
C VAL A 120 5.81 -8.67 -11.77
N GLU A 121 6.29 -9.07 -12.95
CA GLU A 121 6.17 -10.45 -13.42
C GLU A 121 7.04 -11.42 -12.61
N ALA A 122 8.24 -11.02 -12.20
CA ALA A 122 9.09 -11.81 -11.31
C ALA A 122 8.41 -12.02 -9.95
N GLU A 123 7.83 -10.96 -9.37
CA GLU A 123 7.03 -11.04 -8.15
C GLU A 123 5.84 -11.99 -8.34
N ALA A 124 5.08 -11.87 -9.42
CA ALA A 124 3.94 -12.74 -9.73
C ALA A 124 4.32 -14.23 -9.74
N ARG A 125 5.46 -14.58 -10.35
CA ARG A 125 5.96 -15.96 -10.40
C ARG A 125 6.42 -16.49 -9.04
N SER A 126 6.75 -15.60 -8.10
CA SER A 126 7.19 -15.97 -6.75
C SER A 126 6.04 -16.20 -5.77
N LEU A 127 4.81 -15.79 -6.12
CA LEU A 127 3.66 -15.92 -5.23
C LEU A 127 3.36 -17.40 -4.96
N PRO A 128 3.16 -17.79 -3.69
CA PRO A 128 2.87 -19.18 -3.31
C PRO A 128 1.39 -19.53 -3.56
N LEU A 129 0.97 -19.51 -4.82
CA LEU A 129 -0.43 -19.72 -5.20
C LEU A 129 -0.69 -21.19 -5.58
N PRO A 130 -1.81 -21.78 -5.14
CA PRO A 130 -2.15 -23.16 -5.48
C PRO A 130 -2.68 -23.21 -6.92
N VAL A 131 -1.79 -23.30 -7.90
CA VAL A 131 -2.13 -23.39 -9.34
C VAL A 131 -1.38 -24.54 -10.00
N GLU A 132 -2.05 -25.24 -10.91
CA GLU A 132 -1.41 -26.20 -11.80
C GLU A 132 -0.79 -25.42 -12.98
N GLY A 133 0.53 -25.28 -13.00
CA GLY A 133 1.27 -24.60 -14.07
C GLY A 133 1.89 -23.25 -13.68
N GLN A 134 2.29 -22.46 -14.68
CA GLN A 134 2.93 -21.16 -14.47
C GLN A 134 1.89 -20.02 -14.41
N ILE A 135 2.13 -19.05 -13.52
CA ILE A 135 1.34 -17.82 -13.44
C ILE A 135 1.58 -16.98 -14.69
N SER A 136 0.50 -16.59 -15.37
CA SER A 136 0.53 -15.72 -16.53
C SER A 136 0.01 -14.34 -16.17
N VAL A 137 0.83 -13.32 -16.40
CA VAL A 137 0.48 -11.92 -16.13
C VAL A 137 -0.17 -11.31 -17.37
N GLN A 138 -1.34 -10.72 -17.17
CA GLN A 138 -2.08 -9.99 -18.20
C GLN A 138 -2.12 -8.51 -17.84
N TRP A 139 -1.59 -7.68 -18.72
CA TRP A 139 -1.57 -6.24 -18.54
C TRP A 139 -2.81 -5.61 -19.18
N SER A 140 -3.55 -4.81 -18.42
CA SER A 140 -4.69 -4.03 -18.91
C SER A 140 -4.49 -2.56 -18.57
N GLY A 141 -4.34 -1.68 -19.57
CA GLY A 141 -4.07 -0.25 -19.38
C GLY A 141 -3.40 0.37 -20.57
#